data_AF-A0A0C3ACT0-F1
#
_entry.id   AF-A0A0C3ACT0-F1
#
_cell.length_a   1.000
_cell.length_b   1.000
_cell.length_c   1.000
_cell.angle_alpha   90.00
_cell.angle_beta   90.00
_cell.angle_gamma   90.00
#
_symmetry.space_group_name_H-M   'P 1'
#
loop_
_entity.id
_entity.type
_entity.pdbx_description
1 polymer ?
#
loop_
_entity_poly.entity_id
_entity_poly.type
_entity_poly.pdbx_seq_one_letter_code
_entity_poly.pdbx_strand_id
1 'polypeptide(L)'
;MDFGNWSFIWTDGPGFEASCLNEDPFQEIRKTEVLSRERIIMYALFSDGPLIPIPKEVTASYRSGISRSKLGSVLDHIQQTARPNILYIFQHLTMWAHTPSDWRSRSLLLCHDLDAVEIIKAIVCKWDFQKDCPLPNGVKRVWIPAHGWLLLGSK
;
A
#
# COMPACT_ATOMS: atom_id res chain seq x y z
N MET A 1 9.95 -19.00 1.99
CA MET A 1 9.54 -17.59 1.84
C MET A 1 9.38 -17.06 3.24
N ASP A 2 10.24 -16.13 3.63
CA ASP A 2 10.20 -15.53 4.96
C ASP A 2 9.43 -14.22 4.83
N PHE A 3 8.16 -14.24 5.24
CA PHE A 3 7.26 -13.10 5.13
C PHE A 3 7.48 -12.22 6.36
N GLY A 4 8.04 -11.03 6.14
CA GLY A 4 8.43 -10.09 7.19
C GLY A 4 7.29 -9.79 8.17
N ASN A 5 7.63 -9.73 9.46
CA ASN A 5 6.71 -9.66 10.60
C ASN A 5 5.57 -8.61 10.45
N TRP A 6 4.35 -9.09 10.22
CA TRP A 6 3.11 -8.30 10.07
C TRP A 6 2.45 -7.92 11.40
N SER A 7 3.06 -8.25 12.55
CA SER A 7 2.47 -7.99 13.87
C SER A 7 2.17 -6.51 14.11
N PHE A 8 2.94 -5.61 13.49
CA PHE A 8 2.87 -4.17 13.74
C PHE A 8 1.57 -3.49 13.26
N ILE A 9 0.98 -3.96 12.15
CA ILE A 9 -0.32 -3.44 11.63
C ILE A 9 -1.44 -3.64 12.66
N TRP A 10 -1.27 -4.62 13.55
CA TRP A 10 -2.25 -4.96 14.57
C TRP A 10 -1.97 -4.30 15.92
N THR A 11 -0.79 -3.69 16.11
CA THR A 11 -0.37 -3.10 17.39
C THR A 11 -0.61 -1.59 17.49
N ASP A 12 -0.55 -0.83 16.39
CA ASP A 12 -0.68 0.63 16.41
C ASP A 12 -1.85 1.14 15.54
N GLY A 13 -2.83 1.84 16.15
CA GLY A 13 -3.81 2.60 15.37
C GLY A 13 -5.08 3.09 16.08
N PRO A 14 -5.18 4.38 16.46
CA PRO A 14 -6.46 5.08 16.73
C PRO A 14 -7.41 5.15 15.52
N GLY A 15 -6.97 4.73 14.33
CA GLY A 15 -7.82 4.62 13.13
C GLY A 15 -8.89 3.52 13.22
N PHE A 16 -8.75 2.56 14.14
CA PHE A 16 -9.71 1.45 14.31
C PHE A 16 -10.84 1.77 15.30
N GLU A 17 -10.61 2.63 16.30
CA GLU A 17 -11.63 3.08 17.26
C GLU A 17 -12.80 3.83 16.57
N ALA A 18 -12.56 4.38 15.37
CA ALA A 18 -13.58 5.07 14.57
C ALA A 18 -14.55 4.13 13.82
N SER A 19 -14.31 2.82 13.79
CA SER A 19 -15.05 1.89 12.93
C SER A 19 -16.33 1.27 13.53
N CYS A 20 -16.61 1.49 14.83
CA CYS A 20 -17.75 0.90 15.56
C CYS A 20 -17.88 -0.63 15.46
N LEU A 21 -16.85 -1.32 14.96
CA LEU A 21 -16.81 -2.77 14.92
C LEU A 21 -16.51 -3.26 16.34
N ASN A 22 -17.35 -4.16 16.87
CA ASN A 22 -17.18 -4.74 18.21
C ASN A 22 -15.72 -5.17 18.43
N GLU A 23 -15.18 -4.98 19.63
CA GLU A 23 -13.78 -5.34 19.96
C GLU A 23 -13.49 -6.85 19.79
N ASP A 24 -14.53 -7.68 19.81
CA ASP A 24 -14.47 -9.14 19.91
C ASP A 24 -13.80 -9.86 18.70
N PRO A 25 -14.18 -9.60 17.42
CA PRO A 25 -13.55 -10.25 16.28
C PRO A 25 -12.07 -9.85 16.12
N PHE A 26 -11.70 -8.65 16.55
CA PHE A 26 -10.31 -8.17 16.46
C PHE A 26 -9.40 -8.81 17.49
N GLN A 27 -9.89 -9.02 18.71
CA GLN A 27 -9.13 -9.74 19.73
C GLN A 27 -8.87 -11.18 19.28
N GLU A 28 -9.83 -11.83 18.63
CA GLU A 28 -9.64 -13.16 18.05
C GLU A 28 -8.64 -13.17 16.88
N ILE A 29 -8.68 -12.16 16.00
CA ILE A 29 -7.66 -12.01 14.95
C ILE A 29 -6.28 -11.73 15.55
N ARG A 30 -6.17 -10.94 16.62
CA ARG A 30 -4.89 -10.70 17.31
C ARG A 30 -4.31 -11.93 18.00
N LYS A 31 -5.12 -12.93 18.31
CA LYS A 31 -4.68 -14.21 18.90
C LYS A 31 -4.29 -15.26 17.86
N THR A 32 -4.73 -15.13 16.61
CA THR A 32 -4.37 -16.09 15.55
C THR A 32 -2.91 -15.98 15.13
N GLU A 33 -2.34 -17.03 14.55
CA GLU A 33 -0.96 -17.00 14.04
C GLU A 33 -0.78 -15.94 12.93
N VAL A 34 0.44 -15.41 12.79
CA VAL A 34 0.77 -14.34 11.82
C VAL A 34 0.35 -14.72 10.39
N LEU A 35 0.64 -15.95 9.96
CA LEU A 35 0.28 -16.46 8.64
C LEU A 35 -1.24 -16.48 8.41
N SER A 36 -2.02 -16.74 9.46
CA SER A 36 -3.48 -16.75 9.39
C SER A 36 -4.04 -15.32 9.29
N ARG A 37 -3.45 -14.35 10.00
CA ARG A 37 -3.83 -12.94 9.91
C ARG A 37 -3.56 -12.36 8.52
N GLU A 38 -2.42 -12.69 7.93
CA GLU A 38 -2.10 -12.30 6.55
C GLU A 38 -3.14 -12.84 5.56
N ARG A 39 -3.50 -14.12 5.68
CA ARG A 39 -4.54 -14.72 4.83
C ARG A 39 -5.90 -14.04 5.02
N ILE A 40 -6.27 -13.68 6.24
CA ILE A 40 -7.51 -12.96 6.54
C ILE A 40 -7.51 -11.59 5.88
N ILE A 41 -6.42 -10.81 6.01
CA ILE A 41 -6.28 -9.51 5.33
C ILE A 41 -6.37 -9.70 3.82
N MET A 42 -5.61 -10.63 3.26
CA MET A 42 -5.63 -10.88 1.82
C MET A 42 -7.03 -11.22 1.35
N TYR A 43 -7.73 -12.11 2.06
CA TYR A 43 -9.10 -12.47 1.73
C TYR A 43 -10.06 -11.27 1.79
N ALA A 44 -9.96 -10.44 2.83
CA ALA A 44 -10.77 -9.23 2.96
C ALA A 44 -10.52 -8.25 1.80
N LEU A 45 -9.25 -8.02 1.44
CA LEU A 45 -8.88 -7.12 0.34
C LEU A 45 -9.23 -7.66 -1.06
N PHE A 46 -9.32 -8.98 -1.23
CA PHE A 46 -9.78 -9.59 -2.47
C PHE A 46 -11.31 -9.66 -2.58
N SER A 47 -12.02 -9.74 -1.47
CA SER A 47 -13.48 -9.89 -1.45
C SER A 47 -14.22 -8.57 -1.70
N ASP A 48 -13.57 -7.44 -1.41
CA ASP A 48 -14.11 -6.11 -1.59
C ASP A 48 -13.62 -5.45 -2.89
N GLY A 49 -14.06 -4.22 -3.19
CA GLY A 49 -13.51 -3.45 -4.32
C GLY A 49 -12.00 -3.16 -4.18
N PRO A 50 -11.29 -2.83 -5.27
CA PRO A 50 -9.87 -2.50 -5.20
C PRO A 50 -9.63 -1.29 -4.29
N LEU A 51 -8.69 -1.39 -3.35
CA LEU A 51 -8.32 -0.28 -2.45
C LEU A 51 -7.86 0.96 -3.22
N ILE A 52 -7.13 0.74 -4.31
CA ILE A 52 -6.72 1.79 -5.25
C ILE A 52 -7.36 1.45 -6.59
N PRO A 53 -8.55 1.99 -6.90
CA PRO A 53 -9.19 1.78 -8.18
C PRO A 53 -8.39 2.52 -9.27
N ILE A 54 -7.71 1.77 -10.12
CA ILE A 54 -6.97 2.30 -11.27
C ILE A 54 -7.69 1.84 -12.54
N PRO A 55 -8.20 2.76 -13.38
CA PRO A 55 -8.79 2.39 -14.66
C PRO A 55 -7.78 1.64 -15.55
N LYS A 56 -8.23 0.64 -16.31
CA LYS A 56 -7.35 -0.20 -17.14
C LYS A 56 -6.59 0.62 -18.19
N GLU A 57 -7.20 1.68 -18.68
CA GLU A 57 -6.62 2.62 -19.66
C GLU A 57 -5.43 3.37 -19.05
N VAL A 58 -5.52 3.72 -17.77
CA VAL A 58 -4.44 4.35 -17.01
C VAL A 58 -3.30 3.35 -16.81
N THR A 59 -3.60 2.12 -16.41
CA THR A 59 -2.58 1.06 -16.30
C THR A 59 -1.85 0.84 -17.63
N ALA A 60 -2.60 0.72 -18.73
CA ALA A 60 -2.04 0.54 -20.06
C ALA A 60 -1.13 1.72 -20.49
N SER A 61 -1.54 2.95 -20.17
CA SER A 61 -0.81 4.16 -20.54
C SER A 61 0.50 4.35 -19.77
N TYR A 62 0.61 3.76 -18.57
CA TYR A 62 1.76 3.95 -17.68
C TYR A 62 2.57 2.67 -17.43
N ARG A 63 2.55 1.73 -18.38
CA ARG A 63 3.33 0.46 -18.31
C ARG A 63 4.84 0.66 -18.15
N SER A 64 5.37 1.80 -18.60
CA SER A 64 6.80 2.16 -18.46
C SER A 64 7.07 3.13 -17.31
N GLY A 65 6.07 3.37 -16.46
CA GLY A 65 6.15 4.28 -15.32
C GLY A 65 5.33 5.56 -15.51
N ILE A 66 5.12 6.24 -14.38
CA ILE A 66 4.27 7.43 -14.26
C ILE A 66 5.05 8.60 -13.64
N SER A 67 4.76 9.82 -14.09
CA SER A 67 5.37 11.05 -13.56
C SER A 67 4.73 11.46 -12.23
N ARG A 68 5.47 12.23 -11.41
CA ARG A 68 4.98 12.72 -10.10
C ARG A 68 3.68 13.52 -10.23
N SER A 69 3.60 14.38 -11.24
CA SER A 69 2.45 15.25 -11.48
C SER A 69 1.17 14.49 -11.84
N LYS A 70 1.25 13.21 -12.22
CA LYS A 70 0.11 12.36 -12.58
C LYS A 70 -0.28 11.37 -11.47
N LEU A 71 0.52 11.26 -10.41
CA LEU A 71 0.18 10.37 -9.28
C LEU A 71 -1.06 10.86 -8.53
N GLY A 72 -1.22 12.17 -8.37
CA GLY A 72 -2.42 12.75 -7.73
C GLY A 72 -3.70 12.28 -8.41
N SER A 73 -3.78 12.40 -9.74
CA SER A 73 -4.95 11.95 -10.51
C SER A 73 -5.24 10.45 -10.39
N VAL A 74 -4.22 9.60 -10.18
CA VAL A 74 -4.45 8.17 -9.91
C VAL A 74 -5.08 7.98 -8.54
N LEU A 75 -4.57 8.70 -7.54
CA LEU A 75 -5.07 8.61 -6.17
C LEU A 75 -6.43 9.32 -5.99
N ASP A 76 -6.82 10.23 -6.89
CA ASP A 76 -8.11 10.97 -6.85
C ASP A 76 -9.32 10.05 -7.07
N HIS A 77 -9.10 8.83 -7.57
CA HIS A 77 -10.13 7.80 -7.62
C HIS A 77 -10.44 7.19 -6.25
N ILE A 78 -9.62 7.44 -5.24
CA ILE A 78 -9.89 7.05 -3.85
C ILE A 78 -10.74 8.14 -3.20
N GLN A 79 -11.81 7.74 -2.49
CA GLN A 79 -12.61 8.69 -1.71
C GLN A 79 -11.73 9.47 -0.74
N GLN A 80 -11.85 10.79 -0.73
CA GLN A 80 -10.96 11.69 0.02
C GLN A 80 -10.93 11.38 1.53
N THR A 81 -12.07 10.99 2.11
CA THR A 81 -12.20 10.61 3.53
C THR A 81 -11.52 9.28 3.85
N ALA A 82 -11.42 8.36 2.89
CA ALA A 82 -10.79 7.06 3.06
C ALA A 82 -9.30 7.05 2.67
N ARG A 83 -8.86 8.00 1.85
CA ARG A 83 -7.51 8.04 1.28
C ARG A 83 -6.39 7.94 2.33
N PRO A 84 -6.40 8.67 3.46
CA PRO A 84 -5.32 8.56 4.45
C PRO A 84 -5.15 7.13 5.00
N ASN A 85 -6.27 6.46 5.30
CA ASN A 85 -6.26 5.08 5.80
C ASN A 85 -5.77 4.10 4.73
N ILE A 86 -6.21 4.29 3.48
CA ILE A 86 -5.76 3.47 2.35
C ILE A 86 -4.26 3.65 2.10
N LEU A 87 -3.74 4.87 2.16
CA LEU A 87 -2.30 5.13 2.01
C LEU A 87 -1.48 4.53 3.16
N TYR A 88 -2.02 4.53 4.38
CA TYR A 88 -1.39 3.84 5.51
C TYR A 88 -1.30 2.32 5.29
N ILE A 89 -2.40 1.69 4.90
CA ILE A 89 -2.43 0.25 4.55
C ILE A 89 -1.45 -0.01 3.40
N PHE A 90 -1.50 0.80 2.35
CA PHE A 90 -0.62 0.70 1.19
C PHE A 90 0.86 0.73 1.56
N GLN A 91 1.26 1.69 2.40
CA GLN A 91 2.64 1.81 2.89
C GLN A 91 3.07 0.52 3.60
N HIS A 92 2.21 -0.05 4.44
CA HIS A 92 2.51 -1.27 5.17
C HIS A 92 2.62 -2.49 4.25
N LEU A 93 1.68 -2.64 3.31
CA LEU A 93 1.68 -3.72 2.33
C LEU A 93 2.93 -3.70 1.45
N THR A 94 3.47 -2.52 1.17
CA THR A 94 4.61 -2.34 0.25
C THR A 94 5.96 -2.20 0.94
N MET A 95 6.00 -2.14 2.27
CA MET A 95 7.22 -1.86 3.05
C MET A 95 8.38 -2.82 2.74
N TRP A 96 8.05 -4.09 2.50
CA TRP A 96 9.03 -5.15 2.24
C TRP A 96 9.00 -5.67 0.80
N ALA A 97 8.24 -5.04 -0.10
CA ALA A 97 8.19 -5.46 -1.50
C ALA A 97 9.47 -5.03 -2.23
N HIS A 98 10.28 -6.00 -2.65
CA HIS A 98 11.56 -5.70 -3.30
C HIS A 98 11.88 -6.64 -4.47
N THR A 99 11.22 -7.79 -4.56
CA THR A 99 11.33 -8.67 -5.73
C THR A 99 10.24 -8.39 -6.76
N PRO A 100 10.43 -8.73 -8.04
CA PRO A 100 9.39 -8.62 -9.06
C PRO A 100 8.09 -9.35 -8.70
N SER A 101 8.17 -10.51 -8.04
CA SER A 101 6.99 -11.27 -7.60
C SER A 101 6.22 -10.58 -6.48
N ASP A 102 6.92 -9.91 -5.56
CA ASP A 102 6.28 -9.15 -4.49
C ASP A 102 5.42 -8.04 -5.10
N TRP A 103 5.99 -7.29 -6.05
CA TRP A 103 5.29 -6.20 -6.70
C TRP A 103 4.05 -6.63 -7.45
N ARG A 104 4.11 -7.75 -8.18
CA ARG A 104 2.93 -8.32 -8.84
C ARG A 104 1.86 -8.69 -7.82
N SER A 105 2.25 -9.38 -6.75
CA SER A 105 1.31 -9.77 -5.68
C SER A 105 0.66 -8.56 -5.02
N ARG A 106 1.42 -7.48 -4.75
CA ARG A 106 0.88 -6.25 -4.17
C ARG A 106 -0.02 -5.49 -5.14
N SER A 107 0.31 -5.46 -6.42
CA SER A 107 -0.52 -4.79 -7.43
C SER A 107 -1.87 -5.50 -7.58
N LEU A 108 -1.85 -6.83 -7.60
CA LEU A 108 -3.08 -7.63 -7.58
C LEU A 108 -3.88 -7.38 -6.30
N LEU A 109 -3.24 -7.36 -5.13
CA LEU A 109 -3.94 -7.16 -3.85
C LEU A 109 -4.55 -5.75 -3.72
N LEU A 110 -3.85 -4.72 -4.17
CA LEU A 110 -4.23 -3.32 -3.98
C LEU A 110 -5.19 -2.80 -5.06
N CYS A 111 -5.01 -3.26 -6.29
CA CYS A 111 -5.69 -2.72 -7.47
C CYS A 111 -6.49 -3.75 -8.24
N HIS A 112 -6.41 -5.03 -7.86
CA HIS A 112 -6.94 -6.16 -8.62
C HIS A 112 -6.40 -6.22 -10.07
N ASP A 113 -5.20 -5.68 -10.28
CA ASP A 113 -4.55 -5.58 -11.58
C ASP A 113 -3.04 -5.86 -11.47
N LEU A 114 -2.58 -6.91 -12.16
CA LEU A 114 -1.18 -7.32 -12.20
C LEU A 114 -0.31 -6.39 -13.06
N ASP A 115 -0.91 -5.62 -13.97
CA ASP A 115 -0.19 -4.69 -14.83
C ASP A 115 0.06 -3.33 -14.14
N ALA A 116 -0.56 -3.08 -13.00
CA ALA A 116 -0.42 -1.82 -12.24
C ALA A 116 0.94 -1.66 -11.51
N VAL A 117 1.84 -2.63 -11.64
CA VAL A 117 3.14 -2.69 -10.93
C VAL A 117 3.92 -1.39 -10.97
N GLU A 118 4.06 -0.78 -12.14
CA GLU A 118 4.88 0.43 -12.29
C GLU A 118 4.22 1.67 -11.68
N ILE A 119 2.89 1.69 -11.60
CA ILE A 119 2.14 2.74 -10.88
C ILE A 119 2.33 2.56 -9.38
N ILE A 120 2.17 1.33 -8.87
CA ILE A 120 2.34 1.02 -7.44
C ILE A 120 3.75 1.35 -6.97
N LYS A 121 4.78 0.89 -7.70
CA LYS A 121 6.17 1.28 -7.44
C LYS A 121 6.35 2.79 -7.44
N ALA A 122 5.76 3.49 -8.41
CA ALA A 122 5.88 4.93 -8.50
C ALA A 122 5.24 5.66 -7.30
N ILE A 123 4.07 5.23 -6.83
CA ILE A 123 3.43 5.76 -5.61
C ILE A 123 4.39 5.58 -4.42
N VAL A 124 4.91 4.37 -4.20
CA VAL A 124 5.89 4.08 -3.13
C VAL A 124 7.12 4.98 -3.22
N CYS A 125 7.66 5.15 -4.42
CA CYS A 125 8.90 5.90 -4.61
C CYS A 125 8.72 7.42 -4.54
N LYS A 126 7.52 7.95 -4.83
CA LYS A 126 7.34 9.37 -5.18
C LYS A 126 6.23 10.08 -4.40
N TRP A 127 5.43 9.40 -3.58
CA TRP A 127 4.32 10.01 -2.84
C TRP A 127 4.56 10.06 -1.33
N ASP A 128 4.46 11.22 -0.70
CA ASP A 128 4.45 11.34 0.76
C ASP A 128 3.11 10.83 1.33
N PHE A 129 3.14 9.68 2.01
CA PHE A 129 1.93 9.07 2.58
C PHE A 129 1.39 9.83 3.77
N GLN A 130 2.24 10.51 4.53
CA GLN A 130 1.83 11.24 5.74
C GLN A 130 1.21 12.59 5.37
N LYS A 131 1.79 13.26 4.37
CA LYS A 131 1.34 14.57 3.91
C LYS A 131 0.34 14.51 2.76
N ASP A 132 0.07 13.30 2.26
CA ASP A 132 -0.74 13.04 1.06
C ASP A 132 -0.38 13.97 -0.12
N CYS A 133 0.89 13.99 -0.50
CA CYS A 133 1.35 14.84 -1.60
C CYS A 133 2.57 14.25 -2.32
N PRO A 134 2.91 14.70 -3.55
CA PRO A 134 4.13 14.27 -4.20
C PRO A 134 5.38 14.66 -3.40
N LEU A 135 6.34 13.74 -3.29
CA LEU A 135 7.67 14.06 -2.79
C LEU A 135 8.35 15.13 -3.67
N PRO A 136 9.22 15.98 -3.11
CA PRO A 136 9.93 17.00 -3.87
C PRO A 136 10.69 16.44 -5.08
N ASN A 137 10.92 17.29 -6.08
CA ASN A 137 11.75 16.92 -7.22
C ASN A 137 13.16 16.51 -6.75
N GLY A 138 13.70 15.46 -7.35
CA GLY A 138 14.98 14.87 -6.92
C GLY A 138 14.90 13.95 -5.70
N VAL A 139 13.82 14.02 -4.91
CA VAL A 139 13.59 13.11 -3.77
C VAL A 139 12.81 11.88 -4.23
N LYS A 140 13.27 10.70 -3.82
CA LYS A 140 12.57 9.43 -4.00
C LYS A 140 12.80 8.49 -2.83
N ARG A 141 11.85 7.62 -2.53
CA ARG A 141 12.14 6.45 -1.68
C ARG A 141 12.90 5.42 -2.48
N VAL A 142 13.92 4.84 -1.85
CA VAL A 142 14.71 3.72 -2.38
C VAL A 142 14.68 2.62 -1.33
N TRP A 143 14.52 1.38 -1.78
CA TRP A 143 14.58 0.23 -0.91
C TRP A 143 16.04 -0.09 -0.60
N ILE A 144 16.37 -0.24 0.68
CA ILE A 144 17.69 -0.64 1.17
C ILE A 144 17.54 -1.97 1.92
N PRO A 145 18.35 -3.00 1.60
CA PRO A 145 18.37 -4.24 2.35
C PRO A 145 18.49 -4.00 3.86
N ALA A 146 17.73 -4.75 4.66
CA ALA A 146 17.62 -4.64 6.11
C ALA A 146 17.00 -3.34 6.67
N HIS A 147 16.82 -2.29 5.86
CA HIS A 147 16.32 -0.99 6.32
C HIS A 147 14.98 -0.60 5.69
N GLY A 148 14.52 -1.32 4.66
CA GLY A 148 13.27 -1.02 3.98
C GLY A 148 13.36 0.26 3.13
N TRP A 149 12.25 0.98 3.02
CA TRP A 149 12.19 2.21 2.22
C TRP A 149 12.76 3.41 2.96
N LEU A 150 13.80 4.02 2.38
CA LEU A 150 14.42 5.24 2.87
C LEU A 150 14.32 6.36 1.85
N LEU A 151 14.13 7.59 2.32
CA LEU A 151 14.15 8.78 1.45
C LEU A 151 15.59 9.08 1.01
N LEU A 152 15.78 9.24 -0.29
CA LEU A 152 17.03 9.62 -0.91
C LEU A 152 16.78 10.84 -1.79
N GLY A 153 17.49 11.94 -1.53
CA GLY A 153 17.31 13.21 -2.24
C GLY A 153 17.97 14.38 -1.48
N SER A 154 18.28 15.46 -2.18
CA SER A 154 19.29 16.47 -1.80
C SER A 154 19.03 17.13 -0.44
N LYS A 155 20.09 17.19 0.38
CA LYS A 155 20.29 18.27 1.36
C LYS A 155 20.43 19.60 0.63
#